data_AF-A0A3N5N9L9-F1
#
_entry.id   AF-A0A3N5N9L9-F1
#
_cell.length_a   1.000
_cell.length_b   1.000
_cell.length_c   1.000
_cell.angle_alpha   90.00
_cell.angle_beta   90.00
_cell.angle_gamma   90.00
#
_symmetry.space_group_name_H-M   'P 1'
#
loop_
_entity.id
_entity.type
_entity.pdbx_description
1 polymer ?
#
loop_
_entity_poly.entity_id
_entity_poly.type
_entity_poly.pdbx_seq_one_letter_code
_entity_poly.pdbx_strand_id
1 'polypeptide(L)' 'ELAEITMKPVNETALSGEDGAKMQRLLDALESLDDVQDVYTTAAIDA' A
#
# COMPACT_ATOMS: atom_id res chain seq x y z
N GLU A 1 -4.38 -17.55 18.32
CA GLU A 1 -3.08 -17.39 17.65
C GLU A 1 -3.34 -16.79 16.28
N LEU A 2 -2.78 -15.63 15.99
CA LEU A 2 -2.81 -15.02 14.66
C LEU A 2 -1.35 -14.88 14.24
N ALA A 3 -0.96 -15.65 13.23
CA ALA A 3 0.34 -15.58 12.60
C ALA A 3 0.09 -15.59 11.09
N GLU A 4 0.45 -14.49 10.44
CA GLU A 4 0.31 -14.31 8.99
C GLU A 4 1.68 -14.00 8.37
N ILE A 5 1.84 -14.39 7.11
CA ILE A 5 3.03 -14.09 6.32
C ILE A 5 2.73 -12.85 5.50
N THR A 6 3.46 -11.77 5.77
CA THR A 6 3.30 -10.46 5.12
C THR A 6 4.66 -9.94 4.66
N MET A 7 4.65 -8.99 3.73
CA MET A 7 5.88 -8.34 3.25
C MET A 7 6.13 -7.06 4.05
N LYS A 8 7.30 -7.00 4.71
CA LYS A 8 7.77 -5.81 5.42
C LYS A 8 8.72 -4.99 4.53
N PRO A 9 8.43 -3.70 4.28
CA PRO A 9 9.37 -2.84 3.57
C PRO A 9 10.63 -2.61 4.41
N VAL A 10 11.80 -2.66 3.75
CA VAL A 10 13.10 -2.40 4.40
C VAL A 10 13.35 -0.89 4.56
N ASN A 11 12.86 -0.11 3.60
CA ASN A 11 12.90 1.35 3.60
C ASN A 11 11.55 1.89 3.14
N GLU A 12 11.21 3.09 3.59
CA GLU A 12 9.97 3.76 3.26
C GLU A 12 10.21 4.94 2.30
N THR A 13 9.24 5.18 1.43
CA THR A 13 9.20 6.33 0.53
C THR A 13 8.09 7.25 0.98
N ALA A 14 8.43 8.38 1.59
CA ALA A 14 7.44 9.35 2.04
C ALA A 14 6.74 10.00 0.83
N LEU A 15 5.42 9.87 0.75
CA LEU A 15 4.57 10.52 -0.24
C LEU A 15 3.58 11.44 0.45
N SER A 16 3.42 12.65 -0.08
CA SER A 16 2.49 13.64 0.46
C SER A 16 1.81 14.42 -0.66
N GLY A 17 0.78 15.19 -0.31
CA GLY A 17 0.05 16.03 -1.26
C GLY A 17 -0.57 15.23 -2.41
N GLU A 18 -0.36 15.71 -3.63
CA GLU A 18 -0.95 15.11 -4.83
C GLU A 18 -0.42 13.69 -5.12
N ASP A 19 0.86 13.43 -4.86
CA ASP A 19 1.48 12.13 -5.12
C ASP A 19 1.02 11.07 -4.11
N GLY A 20 0.84 11.45 -2.84
CA GLY A 20 0.18 10.60 -1.84
C GLY A 20 -1.27 10.28 -2.22
N ALA A 21 -2.03 11.29 -2.66
CA ALA A 21 -3.43 11.09 -3.08
C ALA A 21 -3.55 10.21 -4.34
N LYS A 22 -2.62 10.32 -5.29
CA LYS A 22 -2.56 9.42 -6.46
C LYS A 22 -2.22 8.00 -6.07
N MET A 23 -1.25 7.82 -5.17
CA MET A 23 -0.87 6.50 -4.67
C MET A 23 -2.03 5.84 -3.94
N GLN A 24 -2.75 6.58 -3.09
CA GLN A 24 -3.94 6.05 -2.40
C GLN A 24 -4.98 5.52 -3.38
N ARG A 25 -5.33 6.31 -4.42
CA ARG A 25 -6.28 5.88 -5.45
C ARG A 25 -5.80 4.64 -6.23
N LEU A 26 -4.49 4.51 -6.44
CA LEU A 26 -3.91 3.33 -7.09
C LEU A 26 -4.03 2.09 -6.20
N LEU A 27 -3.73 2.22 -4.90
CA LEU A 27 -3.87 1.13 -3.95
C LEU A 27 -5.33 0.67 -3.86
N ASP A 28 -6.27 1.60 -3.71
CA ASP A 28 -7.71 1.31 -3.69
C ASP A 28 -8.15 0.57 -4.97
N ALA A 29 -7.64 0.98 -6.14
CA ALA A 29 -7.94 0.33 -7.41
C ALA A 29 -7.38 -1.09 -7.48
N LEU A 30 -6.17 -1.33 -6.96
CA LEU A 30 -5.55 -2.66 -6.93
C LEU A 30 -6.27 -3.60 -5.96
N GLU A 31 -6.66 -3.11 -4.79
CA GLU A 31 -7.41 -3.87 -3.78
C GLU A 31 -8.84 -4.24 -4.25
N SER A 32 -9.40 -3.46 -5.18
CA SER A 32 -10.73 -3.73 -5.74
C SER A 32 -10.77 -4.87 -6.77
N LEU A 33 -9.61 -5.39 -7.19
CA LEU A 33 -9.54 -6.46 -8.19
C LEU A 33 -9.73 -7.82 -7.53
N ASP A 34 -10.68 -8.62 -8.04
CA ASP A 34 -11.01 -9.95 -7.51
C ASP A 34 -9.80 -10.93 -7.49
N ASP A 35 -8.84 -10.72 -8.39
CA ASP A 35 -7.63 -11.55 -8.52
C ASP A 35 -6.48 -11.11 -7.61
N VAL A 36 -6.57 -9.94 -6.97
CA VAL A 36 -5.53 -9.41 -6.09
C VAL A 36 -5.80 -9.89 -4.67
N GLN A 37 -4.83 -10.59 -4.08
CA GLN A 37 -4.93 -11.11 -2.72
C GLN A 37 -4.40 -10.11 -1.69
N ASP A 38 -3.15 -9.66 -1.84
CA ASP A 38 -2.52 -8.67 -0.96
C ASP A 38 -1.73 -7.65 -1.78
N VAL A 39 -1.74 -6.39 -1.35
CA VAL A 39 -0.94 -5.31 -1.94
C VAL A 39 0.09 -4.83 -0.92
N TYR A 40 1.35 -4.81 -1.34
CA TYR A 40 2.47 -4.36 -0.50
C TYR A 40 3.18 -3.19 -1.17
N THR A 41 3.41 -2.12 -0.41
CA THR A 41 4.08 -0.91 -0.89
C THR A 41 5.13 -0.43 0.11
N THR A 42 6.11 0.29 -0.40
CA THR A 42 7.08 1.03 0.44
C THR A 42 6.61 2.46 0.69
N ALA A 43 5.51 2.89 0.07
CA ALA A 43 5.00 4.24 0.23
C ALA A 43 4.49 4.47 1.67
N ALA A 44 5.09 5.44 2.36
CA ALA A 44 4.55 5.99 3.60
C ALA A 44 3.71 7.21 3.23
N ILE A 45 2.39 7.06 3.30
CA ILE A 45 1.42 8.10 2.97
C ILE A 45 0.88 8.65 4.30
N ASP A 46 1.09 9.94 4.56
CA ASP A 46 0.46 10.59 5.72
C ASP A 46 -1.05 10.75 5.47
N ALA A 47 -1.86 10.39 6.48
CA ALA A 47 -3.32 10.43 6.45
C ALA A 47 -3.89 11.86 6.50
#